data_AF-A0A7V8YHU9-F1
#
_entry.id   AF-A0A7V8YHU9-F1
#
_cell.length_a   1.000
_cell.length_b   1.000
_cell.length_c   1.000
_cell.angle_alpha   90.00
_cell.angle_beta   90.00
_cell.angle_gamma   90.00
#
_symmetry.space_group_name_H-M   'P 1'
#
loop_
_entity.id
_entity.type
_entity.pdbx_description
1 polymer ?
#
loop_
_entity_poly.entity_id
_entity_poly.type
_entity_poly.pdbx_seq_one_letter_code
_entity_poly.pdbx_strand_id
1 'polypeptide(L)'
;LADAVVPTAETDGHPAQVAVYRAVPSAGYVRRIGEDVAPGDVAVRRGSVIAAAQVGLLAAVGRDRVLVHPRPRVAVLSIGDELVDVARDPGAGEVYDVNSYSLAAAARDAGADALRVGLVPRDPSRLLGCVQDHLASCEVMVITGGVGGSTGEQVLDTLGQLGELDATRVAMHPGSVQAFGRLGPDKVPTFVLPATPVSALVLFEVLVRPLIRTTLGRNDPRRRRISARLLSPVSSVPGRRGYLRGRLLREEATGQYLVQPLGTSGTQLLSALAEANCLIELGEDTTDVTVGEQVTVAFLAPRN
;
A
#
# COMPACT_ATOMS: atom_id res chain seq x y z
N LEU A 1 53.82 17.11 13.25
CA LEU A 1 52.88 16.25 12.51
C LEU A 1 52.27 15.30 13.52
N ALA A 2 50.95 15.31 13.66
CA ALA A 2 50.22 14.32 14.45
C ALA A 2 49.53 13.37 13.47
N ASP A 3 49.72 12.07 13.61
CA ASP A 3 49.25 11.04 12.68
C ASP A 3 48.49 9.90 13.36
N ALA A 4 48.32 9.94 14.69
CA ALA A 4 47.55 8.98 15.48
C ALA A 4 46.87 9.67 16.67
N VAL A 5 45.81 9.07 17.21
CA VAL A 5 45.13 9.52 18.44
C VAL A 5 45.20 8.40 19.48
N VAL A 6 45.65 8.73 20.70
CA VAL A 6 45.72 7.77 21.81
C VAL A 6 44.44 7.87 22.67
N PRO A 7 43.71 6.77 22.91
CA PRO A 7 42.57 6.78 23.83
C PRO A 7 42.99 7.16 25.25
N THR A 8 42.20 7.99 25.94
CA THR A 8 42.51 8.45 27.31
C THR A 8 42.64 7.32 28.33
N ALA A 9 42.00 6.17 28.09
CA ALA A 9 42.15 4.98 28.93
C ALA A 9 43.57 4.37 28.90
N GLU A 10 44.37 4.71 27.88
CA GLU A 10 45.73 4.21 27.69
C GLU A 10 46.79 5.24 28.16
N THR A 11 46.36 6.23 28.93
CA THR A 11 47.22 7.31 29.44
C THR A 11 47.03 7.56 30.93
N ASP A 12 47.93 8.35 31.53
CA ASP A 12 47.84 8.81 32.93
C ASP A 12 46.85 9.97 33.15
N GLY A 13 46.28 10.54 32.07
CA GLY A 13 45.29 11.62 32.11
C GLY A 13 45.82 12.97 32.62
N HIS A 14 47.13 13.16 32.75
CA HIS A 14 47.69 14.38 33.34
C HIS A 14 47.63 15.59 32.36
N PRO A 15 47.23 16.81 32.81
CA PRO A 15 46.77 17.88 31.91
C PRO A 15 47.87 18.59 31.10
N ALA A 16 49.13 18.52 31.53
CA ALA A 16 50.24 19.25 30.89
C ALA A 16 51.30 18.34 30.24
N GLN A 17 51.43 17.12 30.75
CA GLN A 17 52.38 16.12 30.28
C GLN A 17 51.73 14.77 30.52
N VAL A 18 51.64 13.94 29.48
CA VAL A 18 50.88 12.68 29.51
C VAL A 18 51.84 11.52 29.29
N ALA A 19 51.84 10.54 30.19
CA ALA A 19 52.47 9.25 29.96
C ALA A 19 51.53 8.35 29.14
N VAL A 20 52.06 7.77 28.05
CA VAL A 20 51.34 6.82 27.19
C VAL A 20 51.79 5.40 27.54
N TYR A 21 50.87 4.57 28.02
CA TYR A 21 51.17 3.21 28.46
C TYR A 21 51.14 2.19 27.33
N ARG A 22 50.47 2.52 26.22
CA ARG A 22 50.33 1.64 25.05
C ARG A 22 50.55 2.40 23.75
N ALA A 23 51.45 1.88 22.92
CA ALA A 23 51.69 2.44 21.59
C ALA A 23 50.47 2.26 20.68
N VAL A 24 50.18 3.28 19.87
CA VAL A 24 49.13 3.27 18.84
C VAL A 24 49.81 3.31 17.46
N PRO A 25 49.38 2.49 16.48
CA PRO A 25 49.95 2.55 15.14
C PRO A 25 49.66 3.88 14.46
N SER A 26 50.49 4.24 13.47
CA SER A 26 50.20 5.38 12.59
C SER A 26 48.81 5.23 11.96
N ALA A 27 48.08 6.34 11.85
CA ALA A 27 46.66 6.45 11.48
C ALA A 27 45.66 5.79 12.46
N GLY A 28 46.11 5.26 13.61
CA GLY A 28 45.23 4.70 14.62
C GLY A 28 44.29 5.73 15.22
N TYR A 29 42.99 5.40 15.27
CA TYR A 29 41.92 6.25 15.80
C TYR A 29 41.78 7.64 15.13
N VAL A 30 42.35 7.82 13.94
CA VAL A 30 42.21 9.04 13.14
C VAL A 30 41.07 8.87 12.15
N ARG A 31 40.10 9.79 12.14
CA ARG A 31 39.12 9.90 11.06
C ARG A 31 39.62 10.87 9.99
N ARG A 32 39.68 10.42 8.74
CA ARG A 32 40.17 11.24 7.62
C ARG A 32 39.06 12.11 7.05
N ILE A 33 39.45 13.24 6.46
CA ILE A 33 38.52 14.09 5.71
C ILE A 33 37.94 13.27 4.56
N GLY A 34 36.61 13.24 4.46
CA GLY A 34 35.89 12.52 3.40
C GLY A 34 35.89 10.99 3.54
N GLU A 35 36.24 10.43 4.69
CA GLU A 35 36.26 8.98 4.91
C GLU A 35 34.88 8.31 4.81
N ASP A 36 33.82 9.03 5.18
CA ASP A 36 32.43 8.55 5.10
C ASP A 36 31.73 9.03 3.81
N VAL A 37 31.79 10.34 3.55
CA VAL A 37 31.25 10.97 2.33
C VAL A 37 32.19 12.07 1.88
N ALA A 38 32.62 12.01 0.62
CA ALA A 38 33.48 13.04 0.01
C ALA A 38 32.65 14.08 -0.79
N PRO A 39 33.18 15.29 -0.99
CA PRO A 39 32.58 16.24 -1.93
C PRO A 39 32.43 15.62 -3.32
N GLY A 40 31.21 15.64 -3.86
CA GLY A 40 30.87 15.03 -5.14
C GLY A 40 30.16 13.67 -5.02
N ASP A 41 30.21 13.02 -3.85
CA ASP A 41 29.50 11.77 -3.64
C ASP A 41 27.99 11.98 -3.52
N VAL A 42 27.25 10.96 -3.95
CA VAL A 42 25.79 10.91 -3.77
C VAL A 42 25.47 10.40 -2.37
N ALA A 43 25.21 11.31 -1.44
CA ALA A 43 24.82 10.98 -0.08
C ALA A 43 23.48 10.21 -0.02
N VAL A 44 22.45 10.68 -0.74
CA VAL A 44 21.14 10.01 -0.83
C VAL A 44 20.70 9.95 -2.29
N ARG A 45 20.37 8.74 -2.76
CA ARG A 45 19.91 8.52 -4.15
C ARG A 45 18.44 8.93 -4.32
N ARG A 46 18.09 9.46 -5.50
CA ARG A 46 16.69 9.67 -5.91
C ARG A 46 15.90 8.35 -5.79
N GLY A 47 14.66 8.43 -5.30
CA GLY A 47 13.80 7.27 -5.05
C GLY A 47 14.05 6.58 -3.70
N SER A 48 15.07 7.01 -2.94
CA SER A 48 15.29 6.52 -1.58
C SER A 48 14.20 7.01 -0.64
N VAL A 49 13.83 6.16 0.31
CA VAL A 49 12.98 6.56 1.43
C VAL A 49 13.83 7.37 2.40
N ILE A 50 13.36 8.54 2.79
CA ILE A 50 13.97 9.31 3.86
C ILE A 50 13.51 8.72 5.19
N ALA A 51 14.30 7.78 5.73
CA ALA A 51 14.13 7.25 7.09
C ALA A 51 15.18 7.88 8.03
N ALA A 52 15.22 7.43 9.30
CA ALA A 52 16.07 8.03 10.33
C ALA A 52 17.55 8.15 9.91
N ALA A 53 18.11 7.10 9.28
CA ALA A 53 19.49 7.11 8.80
C ALA A 53 19.73 8.15 7.68
N GLN A 54 18.80 8.27 6.73
CA GLN A 54 18.91 9.28 5.67
C GLN A 54 18.79 10.69 6.23
N VAL A 55 17.92 10.92 7.22
CA VAL A 55 17.83 12.21 7.92
C VAL A 55 19.16 12.56 8.58
N GLY A 56 19.77 11.61 9.31
CA GLY A 56 21.08 11.81 9.94
C GLY A 56 22.18 12.11 8.93
N LEU A 57 22.20 11.38 7.81
CA LEU A 57 23.16 11.60 6.73
C LEU A 57 22.99 12.99 6.09
N LEU A 58 21.75 13.39 5.78
CA LEU A 58 21.45 14.71 5.24
C LEU A 58 21.88 15.83 6.19
N ALA A 59 21.63 15.67 7.50
CA ALA A 59 22.09 16.60 8.52
C ALA A 59 23.62 16.66 8.59
N ALA A 60 24.31 15.52 8.54
CA ALA A 60 25.77 15.44 8.58
C ALA A 60 26.44 16.16 7.39
N VAL A 61 25.78 16.19 6.22
CA VAL A 61 26.25 16.96 5.05
C VAL A 61 25.66 18.37 4.96
N GLY A 62 25.04 18.86 6.04
CA GLY A 62 24.54 20.24 6.14
C GLY A 62 23.32 20.55 5.28
N ARG A 63 22.45 19.58 5.00
CA ARG A 63 21.22 19.76 4.22
C ARG A 63 20.00 19.84 5.15
N ASP A 64 19.41 21.03 5.23
CA ASP A 64 18.21 21.33 6.01
C ASP A 64 16.90 21.03 5.25
N ARG A 65 16.94 21.06 3.91
CA ARG A 65 15.81 20.79 3.02
C ARG A 65 16.20 19.88 1.86
N VAL A 66 15.25 19.03 1.47
CA VAL A 66 15.38 18.14 0.31
C VAL A 66 14.09 18.10 -0.50
N LEU A 67 14.21 17.89 -1.80
CA LEU A 67 13.07 17.67 -2.68
C LEU A 67 12.56 16.24 -2.48
N VAL A 68 11.25 16.10 -2.26
CA VAL A 68 10.57 14.82 -2.07
C VAL A 68 9.35 14.73 -2.97
N HIS A 69 8.89 13.50 -3.23
CA HIS A 69 7.59 13.28 -3.84
C HIS A 69 6.49 13.65 -2.84
N PRO A 70 5.51 14.50 -3.21
CA PRO A 70 4.39 14.80 -2.33
C PRO A 70 3.51 13.56 -2.13
N ARG A 71 2.75 13.54 -1.03
CA ARG A 71 1.72 12.52 -0.84
C ARG A 71 0.59 12.76 -1.83
N PRO A 72 0.19 11.75 -2.63
CA PRO A 72 -0.90 11.95 -3.57
C PRO A 72 -2.23 12.14 -2.82
N ARG A 73 -3.08 13.04 -3.32
CA ARG A 73 -4.42 13.26 -2.76
C ARG A 73 -5.40 12.24 -3.32
N VAL A 74 -6.02 11.44 -2.47
CA VAL A 74 -6.97 10.38 -2.87
C VAL A 74 -8.36 10.69 -2.31
N ALA A 75 -9.37 10.82 -3.16
CA ALA A 75 -10.77 10.94 -2.74
C ALA A 75 -11.45 9.57 -2.79
N VAL A 76 -12.19 9.22 -1.73
CA VAL A 76 -12.93 7.97 -1.62
C VAL A 76 -14.41 8.24 -1.35
N LEU A 77 -15.28 7.72 -2.21
CA LEU A 77 -16.73 7.92 -2.17
C LEU A 77 -17.46 6.58 -2.29
N SER A 78 -18.56 6.40 -1.55
CA SER A 78 -19.44 5.24 -1.68
C SER A 78 -20.78 5.64 -2.27
N ILE A 79 -21.26 4.84 -3.23
CA ILE A 79 -22.56 4.99 -3.86
C ILE A 79 -23.46 3.85 -3.38
N GLY A 80 -24.60 4.20 -2.82
CA GLY A 80 -25.63 3.24 -2.43
C GLY A 80 -26.69 3.87 -1.55
N ASP A 81 -27.95 3.78 -1.98
CA ASP A 81 -29.08 4.34 -1.22
C ASP A 81 -29.40 3.49 0.02
N GLU A 82 -28.91 2.24 0.05
CA GLU A 82 -28.96 1.35 1.21
C GLU A 82 -27.91 1.69 2.26
N LEU A 83 -26.94 2.56 1.97
CA LEU A 83 -25.81 2.79 2.86
C LEU A 83 -26.13 3.84 3.92
N VAL A 84 -25.68 3.59 5.16
CA VAL A 84 -25.69 4.58 6.25
C VAL A 84 -24.30 4.73 6.87
N ASP A 85 -24.04 5.90 7.43
CA ASP A 85 -22.82 6.16 8.18
C ASP A 85 -22.82 5.37 9.50
N VAL A 86 -21.64 5.00 9.99
CA VAL A 86 -21.47 4.26 11.26
C VAL A 86 -21.94 5.04 12.49
N ALA A 87 -22.12 6.36 12.38
CA ALA A 87 -22.67 7.19 13.44
C ALA A 87 -24.20 7.06 13.63
N ARG A 88 -24.91 6.34 12.74
CA ARG A 88 -26.36 6.15 12.79
C ARG A 88 -26.71 4.67 12.77
N ASP A 89 -27.75 4.28 13.52
CA ASP A 89 -28.29 2.91 13.46
C ASP A 89 -29.02 2.63 12.13
N PRO A 90 -28.72 1.53 11.43
CA PRO A 90 -29.41 1.14 10.20
C PRO A 90 -30.87 0.79 10.45
N GLY A 91 -31.76 1.33 9.64
CA GLY A 91 -33.14 0.93 9.53
C GLY A 91 -33.33 -0.33 8.67
N ALA A 92 -34.58 -0.64 8.35
CA ALA A 92 -34.91 -1.80 7.52
C ALA A 92 -34.34 -1.66 6.11
N GLY A 93 -33.46 -2.59 5.72
CA GLY A 93 -32.81 -2.60 4.40
C GLY A 93 -31.58 -1.69 4.29
N GLU A 94 -31.25 -0.92 5.34
CA GLU A 94 -30.01 -0.15 5.40
C GLU A 94 -28.85 -1.00 5.92
N VAL A 95 -27.64 -0.72 5.44
CA VAL A 95 -26.38 -1.35 5.89
C VAL A 95 -25.30 -0.30 6.07
N TYR A 96 -24.32 -0.56 6.92
CA TYR A 96 -23.22 0.38 7.13
C TYR A 96 -22.33 0.53 5.88
N ASP A 97 -21.86 1.75 5.66
CA ASP A 97 -20.80 2.05 4.70
C ASP A 97 -19.44 1.59 5.23
N VAL A 98 -19.01 0.39 4.82
CA VAL A 98 -17.73 -0.16 5.24
C VAL A 98 -16.60 0.16 4.25
N ASN A 99 -16.93 0.30 2.98
CA ASN A 99 -15.93 0.39 1.91
C ASN A 99 -15.19 1.71 1.94
N SER A 100 -15.89 2.83 2.13
CA SER A 100 -15.21 4.13 2.19
C SER A 100 -14.20 4.22 3.35
N TYR A 101 -14.53 3.67 4.53
CA TYR A 101 -13.64 3.66 5.68
C TYR A 101 -12.42 2.81 5.40
N SER A 102 -12.63 1.58 4.93
CA SER A 102 -11.56 0.63 4.67
C SER A 102 -10.66 1.07 3.51
N LEU A 103 -11.22 1.59 2.42
CA LEU A 103 -10.46 2.09 1.26
C LEU A 103 -9.71 3.39 1.58
N ALA A 104 -10.31 4.32 2.34
CA ALA A 104 -9.59 5.51 2.79
C ALA A 104 -8.43 5.14 3.73
N ALA A 105 -8.63 4.18 4.64
CA ALA A 105 -7.56 3.67 5.49
C ALA A 105 -6.45 2.99 4.66
N ALA A 106 -6.81 2.16 3.67
CA ALA A 106 -5.86 1.51 2.79
C ALA A 106 -5.05 2.51 1.95
N ALA A 107 -5.67 3.62 1.51
CA ALA A 107 -4.98 4.71 0.82
C ALA A 107 -3.97 5.43 1.73
N ARG A 108 -4.32 5.72 2.99
CA ARG A 108 -3.36 6.26 3.97
C ARG A 108 -2.19 5.31 4.23
N ASP A 109 -2.47 4.02 4.38
CA ASP A 109 -1.44 2.98 4.52
C ASP A 109 -0.53 2.89 3.27
N ALA A 110 -1.08 3.13 2.07
CA ALA A 110 -0.29 3.23 0.85
C ALA A 110 0.60 4.48 0.79
N GLY A 111 0.35 5.47 1.64
CA GLY A 111 1.11 6.72 1.77
C GLY A 111 0.43 7.94 1.14
N ALA A 112 -0.84 7.83 0.77
CA ALA A 112 -1.62 8.94 0.26
C ALA A 112 -2.15 9.85 1.37
N ASP A 113 -2.46 11.09 1.01
CA ASP A 113 -3.37 11.93 1.78
C ASP A 113 -4.81 11.64 1.32
N ALA A 114 -5.54 10.86 2.12
CA ALA A 114 -6.84 10.34 1.72
C ALA A 114 -8.01 11.05 2.42
N LEU A 115 -8.92 11.56 1.59
CA LEU A 115 -10.20 12.16 1.96
C LEU A 115 -11.32 11.13 1.77
N ARG A 116 -12.03 10.80 2.87
CA ARG A 116 -13.32 10.11 2.79
C ARG A 116 -14.38 11.17 2.52
N VAL A 117 -14.94 11.19 1.31
CA VAL A 117 -15.99 12.12 0.91
C VAL A 117 -17.30 11.77 1.60
N GLY A 118 -17.63 10.48 1.65
CA GLY A 118 -18.86 10.01 2.27
C GLY A 118 -19.74 9.20 1.33
N LEU A 119 -21.02 9.22 1.67
CA LEU A 119 -22.10 8.62 0.91
C LEU A 119 -22.59 9.58 -0.17
N VAL A 120 -22.72 9.07 -1.39
CA VAL A 120 -23.25 9.81 -2.53
C VAL A 120 -24.52 9.10 -3.02
N PRO A 121 -25.66 9.81 -3.12
CA PRO A 121 -26.89 9.24 -3.65
C PRO A 121 -26.74 8.78 -5.10
N ARG A 122 -27.54 7.80 -5.52
CA ARG A 122 -27.56 7.34 -6.93
C ARG A 122 -28.21 8.33 -7.90
N ASP A 123 -28.83 9.39 -7.41
CA ASP A 123 -29.40 10.45 -8.25
C ASP A 123 -28.32 11.02 -9.21
N PRO A 124 -28.54 11.01 -10.54
CA PRO A 124 -27.51 11.38 -11.50
C PRO A 124 -26.95 12.79 -11.31
N SER A 125 -27.81 13.77 -11.02
CA SER A 125 -27.40 15.16 -10.85
C SER A 125 -26.55 15.34 -9.60
N ARG A 126 -26.96 14.71 -8.48
CA ARG A 126 -26.20 14.74 -7.23
C ARG A 126 -24.88 13.98 -7.32
N LEU A 127 -24.87 12.83 -8.00
CA LEU A 127 -23.65 12.06 -8.24
C LEU A 127 -22.64 12.87 -9.05
N LEU A 128 -23.08 13.45 -10.17
CA LEU A 128 -22.23 14.28 -11.01
C LEU A 128 -21.66 15.48 -10.26
N GLY A 129 -22.51 16.24 -9.57
CA GLY A 129 -22.08 17.40 -8.80
C GLY A 129 -21.06 17.01 -7.72
N CYS A 130 -21.34 15.96 -6.95
CA CYS A 130 -20.43 15.50 -5.90
C CYS A 130 -19.06 15.07 -6.46
N VAL A 131 -19.04 14.33 -7.57
CA VAL A 131 -17.79 13.91 -8.22
C VAL A 131 -17.04 15.13 -8.76
N GLN A 132 -17.71 16.05 -9.46
CA GLN A 132 -17.10 17.27 -9.99
C GLN A 132 -16.45 18.13 -8.90
N ASP A 133 -17.13 18.32 -7.77
CA ASP A 133 -16.61 19.10 -6.64
C ASP A 133 -15.30 18.54 -6.08
N HIS A 134 -15.13 17.22 -6.13
CA HIS A 134 -13.94 16.54 -5.59
C HIS A 134 -12.84 16.32 -6.61
N LEU A 135 -13.15 16.31 -7.92
CA LEU A 135 -12.14 16.16 -8.98
C LEU A 135 -11.08 17.28 -8.92
N ALA A 136 -11.46 18.50 -8.56
CA ALA A 136 -10.51 19.61 -8.43
C ALA A 136 -9.54 19.49 -7.23
N SER A 137 -9.84 18.63 -6.26
CA SER A 137 -9.10 18.54 -5.00
C SER A 137 -8.35 17.22 -4.80
N CYS A 138 -8.46 16.28 -5.75
CA CYS A 138 -7.77 14.99 -5.69
C CYS A 138 -6.97 14.69 -6.96
N GLU A 139 -6.04 13.76 -6.84
CA GLU A 139 -5.19 13.26 -7.94
C GLU A 139 -5.51 11.79 -8.28
N VAL A 140 -6.26 11.11 -7.42
CA VAL A 140 -6.84 9.79 -7.66
C VAL A 140 -8.20 9.75 -7.00
N MET A 141 -9.19 9.17 -7.68
CA MET A 141 -10.52 8.97 -7.13
C MET A 141 -10.85 7.47 -7.05
N VAL A 142 -11.47 7.06 -5.96
CA VAL A 142 -11.95 5.69 -5.74
C VAL A 142 -13.43 5.73 -5.38
N ILE A 143 -14.27 5.25 -6.28
CA ILE A 143 -15.72 5.14 -6.11
C ILE A 143 -16.03 3.69 -5.82
N THR A 144 -16.82 3.40 -4.79
CA THR A 144 -17.32 2.04 -4.51
C THR A 144 -18.84 1.97 -4.68
N GLY A 145 -19.34 0.81 -5.09
CA GLY A 145 -20.78 0.60 -5.33
C GLY A 145 -21.27 1.10 -6.69
N GLY A 146 -20.35 1.49 -7.58
CA GLY A 146 -20.67 2.00 -8.91
C GLY A 146 -20.56 0.98 -10.04
N VAL A 147 -20.43 -0.32 -9.74
CA VAL A 147 -20.33 -1.39 -10.76
C VAL A 147 -21.13 -2.63 -10.37
N GLY A 148 -21.61 -3.34 -11.39
CA GLY A 148 -22.35 -4.60 -11.26
C GLY A 148 -23.86 -4.41 -11.40
N GLY A 149 -24.49 -5.28 -12.20
CA GLY A 149 -25.92 -5.21 -12.50
C GLY A 149 -26.32 -3.94 -13.26
N SER A 150 -27.62 -3.79 -13.52
CA SER A 150 -28.18 -2.64 -14.23
C SER A 150 -27.98 -1.32 -13.48
N THR A 151 -27.98 -1.34 -12.15
CA THR A 151 -27.69 -0.16 -11.32
C THR A 151 -26.26 0.33 -11.51
N GLY A 152 -25.29 -0.59 -11.63
CA GLY A 152 -23.91 -0.24 -11.92
C GLY A 152 -23.74 0.39 -13.31
N GLU A 153 -24.45 -0.13 -14.32
CA GLU A 153 -24.44 0.44 -15.68
C GLU A 153 -24.94 1.90 -15.68
N GLN A 154 -26.03 2.20 -14.96
CA GLN A 154 -26.53 3.57 -14.83
C GLN A 154 -25.54 4.52 -14.16
N VAL A 155 -24.81 4.04 -13.14
CA VAL A 155 -23.76 4.82 -12.48
C VAL A 155 -22.61 5.09 -13.44
N LEU A 156 -22.16 4.08 -14.19
CA LEU A 156 -21.09 4.24 -15.18
C LEU A 156 -21.48 5.19 -16.31
N ASP A 157 -22.71 5.09 -16.83
CA ASP A 157 -23.25 6.01 -17.84
C ASP A 157 -23.28 7.46 -17.34
N THR A 158 -23.69 7.64 -16.07
CA THR A 158 -23.70 8.95 -15.42
C THR A 158 -22.28 9.51 -15.32
N LEU A 159 -21.36 8.74 -14.74
CA LEU A 159 -19.95 9.15 -14.60
C LEU A 159 -19.26 9.35 -15.95
N GLY A 160 -19.69 8.63 -16.99
CA GLY A 160 -19.22 8.72 -18.36
C GLY A 160 -19.35 10.13 -18.96
N GLN A 161 -20.26 10.95 -18.43
CA GLN A 161 -20.40 12.36 -18.82
C GLN A 161 -19.20 13.22 -18.39
N LEU A 162 -18.40 12.76 -17.41
CA LEU A 162 -17.20 13.44 -16.94
C LEU A 162 -15.92 12.93 -17.61
N GLY A 163 -15.99 11.82 -18.36
CA GLY A 163 -14.84 11.21 -19.02
C GLY A 163 -15.06 9.73 -19.30
N GLU A 164 -14.20 9.16 -20.15
CA GLU A 164 -14.30 7.75 -20.55
C GLU A 164 -13.96 6.81 -19.39
N LEU A 165 -14.83 5.81 -19.17
CA LEU A 165 -14.65 4.72 -18.21
C LEU A 165 -14.67 3.38 -18.96
N ASP A 166 -13.60 2.61 -18.81
CA ASP A 166 -13.49 1.24 -19.32
C ASP A 166 -13.93 0.25 -18.23
N ALA A 167 -15.02 -0.45 -18.50
CA ALA A 167 -15.59 -1.50 -17.62
C ALA A 167 -15.28 -2.92 -18.10
N THR A 168 -14.27 -3.09 -18.98
CA THR A 168 -13.83 -4.41 -19.45
C THR A 168 -13.49 -5.31 -18.28
N ARG A 169 -14.05 -6.53 -18.28
CA ARG A 169 -13.86 -7.47 -17.16
C ARG A 169 -12.42 -7.92 -17.09
N VAL A 170 -11.87 -7.89 -15.88
CA VAL A 170 -10.52 -8.38 -15.60
C VAL A 170 -10.60 -9.85 -15.20
N ALA A 171 -9.71 -10.67 -15.76
CA ALA A 171 -9.59 -12.10 -15.46
C ALA A 171 -8.99 -12.35 -14.05
N MET A 172 -9.71 -11.92 -13.00
CA MET A 172 -9.31 -12.09 -11.62
C MET A 172 -10.49 -12.45 -10.71
N HIS A 173 -10.20 -13.05 -9.56
CA HIS A 173 -11.19 -13.35 -8.53
C HIS A 173 -10.61 -13.17 -7.11
N PRO A 174 -11.35 -12.49 -6.20
CA PRO A 174 -12.56 -11.70 -6.46
C PRO A 174 -12.24 -10.44 -7.29
N GLY A 175 -13.28 -9.73 -7.75
CA GLY A 175 -13.10 -8.42 -8.41
C GLY A 175 -13.10 -8.41 -9.94
N SER A 176 -13.66 -9.41 -10.62
CA SER A 176 -13.72 -9.42 -12.10
C SER A 176 -14.51 -8.26 -12.75
N VAL A 177 -15.38 -7.60 -11.98
CA VAL A 177 -16.21 -6.47 -12.43
C VAL A 177 -15.70 -5.22 -11.72
N GLN A 178 -15.30 -4.23 -12.49
CA GLN A 178 -14.71 -2.98 -12.06
C GLN A 178 -14.81 -2.01 -13.25
N ALA A 179 -14.59 -0.72 -13.03
CA ALA A 179 -14.25 0.18 -14.12
C ALA A 179 -13.06 1.07 -13.77
N PHE A 180 -12.34 1.52 -14.79
CA PHE A 180 -11.26 2.47 -14.66
C PHE A 180 -11.33 3.50 -15.79
N GLY A 181 -11.01 4.75 -15.46
CA GLY A 181 -10.87 5.77 -16.49
C GLY A 181 -10.31 7.06 -15.94
N ARG A 182 -10.50 8.14 -16.69
CA ARG A 182 -9.99 9.46 -16.33
C ARG A 182 -11.11 10.48 -16.42
N LEU A 183 -11.48 11.06 -15.29
CA LEU A 183 -12.61 11.97 -15.18
C LEU A 183 -12.15 13.42 -15.02
N GLY A 184 -12.98 14.34 -15.52
CA GLY A 184 -12.78 15.77 -15.41
C GLY A 184 -11.71 16.34 -16.37
N PRO A 185 -11.55 17.67 -16.36
CA PRO A 185 -10.61 18.36 -17.24
C PRO A 185 -9.15 17.94 -16.97
N ASP A 186 -8.80 17.69 -15.71
CA ASP A 186 -7.46 17.27 -15.29
C ASP A 186 -7.20 15.76 -15.49
N LYS A 187 -8.18 15.03 -16.05
CA LYS A 187 -8.09 13.58 -16.34
C LYS A 187 -7.68 12.76 -15.10
N VAL A 188 -8.34 13.03 -13.98
CA VAL A 188 -8.07 12.37 -12.69
C VAL A 188 -8.32 10.86 -12.85
N PRO A 189 -7.35 9.98 -12.57
CA PRO A 189 -7.55 8.54 -12.60
C PRO A 189 -8.60 8.12 -11.58
N THR A 190 -9.67 7.50 -12.06
CA THR A 190 -10.82 7.07 -11.26
C THR A 190 -11.00 5.57 -11.34
N PHE A 191 -11.02 4.92 -10.19
CA PHE A 191 -11.36 3.51 -10.04
C PHE A 191 -12.78 3.38 -9.52
N VAL A 192 -13.61 2.60 -10.21
CA VAL A 192 -14.97 2.26 -9.79
C VAL A 192 -15.00 0.79 -9.37
N LEU A 193 -15.17 0.57 -8.07
CA LEU A 193 -15.05 -0.72 -7.40
C LEU A 193 -16.44 -1.28 -7.01
N PRO A 194 -16.58 -2.61 -6.88
CA PRO A 194 -17.81 -3.26 -6.43
C PRO A 194 -18.25 -2.82 -5.05
N ALA A 195 -19.55 -2.94 -4.76
CA ALA A 195 -20.11 -2.73 -3.42
C ALA A 195 -19.60 -3.76 -2.39
N THR A 196 -19.17 -4.94 -2.83
CA THR A 196 -18.63 -5.98 -1.94
C THR A 196 -17.31 -5.54 -1.27
N PRO A 197 -17.24 -5.48 0.07
CA PRO A 197 -16.03 -5.03 0.78
C PRO A 197 -14.78 -5.84 0.47
N VAL A 198 -14.88 -7.17 0.44
CA VAL A 198 -13.74 -8.05 0.17
C VAL A 198 -13.19 -7.81 -1.25
N SER A 199 -14.07 -7.72 -2.24
CA SER A 199 -13.68 -7.45 -3.63
C SER A 199 -13.04 -6.07 -3.77
N ALA A 200 -13.63 -5.04 -3.15
CA ALA A 200 -13.13 -3.67 -3.20
C ALA A 200 -11.72 -3.56 -2.61
N LEU A 201 -11.45 -4.18 -1.46
CA LEU A 201 -10.13 -4.15 -0.84
C LEU A 201 -9.08 -4.97 -1.61
N VAL A 202 -9.45 -6.12 -2.18
CA VAL A 202 -8.55 -6.87 -3.07
C VAL A 202 -8.20 -6.04 -4.30
N LEU A 203 -9.18 -5.41 -4.95
CA LEU A 203 -8.95 -4.53 -6.09
C LEU A 203 -8.11 -3.31 -5.70
N PHE A 204 -8.32 -2.76 -4.49
CA PHE A 204 -7.49 -1.69 -3.99
C PHE A 204 -6.01 -2.12 -3.88
N GLU A 205 -5.73 -3.26 -3.26
CA GLU A 205 -4.36 -3.76 -3.09
C GLU A 205 -3.67 -4.09 -4.42
N VAL A 206 -4.43 -4.59 -5.41
CA VAL A 206 -3.89 -5.06 -6.69
C VAL A 206 -3.78 -3.93 -7.73
N LEU A 207 -4.71 -2.97 -7.74
CA LEU A 207 -4.82 -1.94 -8.79
C LEU A 207 -4.53 -0.52 -8.29
N VAL A 208 -5.13 -0.12 -7.16
CA VAL A 208 -5.07 1.27 -6.68
C VAL A 208 -3.78 1.55 -5.92
N ARG A 209 -3.38 0.66 -5.01
CA ARG A 209 -2.15 0.81 -4.20
C ARG A 209 -0.91 0.96 -5.09
N PRO A 210 -0.67 0.14 -6.13
CA PRO A 210 0.50 0.33 -6.98
C PRO A 210 0.56 1.71 -7.63
N LEU A 211 -0.59 2.29 -8.03
CA LEU A 211 -0.63 3.65 -8.56
C LEU A 211 -0.16 4.67 -7.51
N ILE A 212 -0.73 4.63 -6.31
CA ILE A 212 -0.34 5.51 -5.18
C ILE A 212 1.16 5.37 -4.87
N ARG A 213 1.67 4.14 -4.87
CA ARG A 213 3.07 3.88 -4.58
C ARG A 213 4.01 4.37 -5.68
N THR A 214 3.56 4.31 -6.93
CA THR A 214 4.33 4.81 -8.08
C THR A 214 4.45 6.33 -8.06
N THR A 215 3.37 7.07 -7.70
CA THR A 215 3.41 8.54 -7.60
C THR A 215 4.34 9.03 -6.48
N LEU A 216 4.52 8.22 -5.43
CA LEU A 216 5.50 8.42 -4.37
C LEU A 216 6.96 8.12 -4.79
N GLY A 217 7.21 7.86 -6.07
CA GLY A 217 8.56 7.60 -6.61
C GLY A 217 9.15 6.25 -6.20
N ARG A 218 8.31 5.25 -5.88
CA ARG A 218 8.78 3.91 -5.51
C ARG A 218 9.14 3.09 -6.74
N ASN A 219 10.36 2.54 -6.75
CA ASN A 219 10.84 1.66 -7.82
C ASN A 219 10.09 0.32 -7.89
N ASP A 220 9.70 -0.23 -6.74
CA ASP A 220 8.81 -1.38 -6.65
C ASP A 220 7.53 -0.96 -5.90
N PRO A 221 6.45 -0.64 -6.64
CA PRO A 221 5.21 -0.17 -6.04
C PRO A 221 4.35 -1.31 -5.49
N ARG A 222 4.70 -2.57 -5.78
CA ARG A 222 3.90 -3.73 -5.37
C ARG A 222 4.27 -4.15 -3.95
N ARG A 223 3.37 -4.92 -3.33
CA ARG A 223 3.67 -5.60 -2.06
C ARG A 223 4.81 -6.59 -2.27
N ARG A 224 5.62 -6.78 -1.23
CA ARG A 224 6.66 -7.82 -1.20
C ARG A 224 5.98 -9.18 -1.41
N ARG A 225 6.57 -9.99 -2.28
CA ARG A 225 6.17 -11.37 -2.52
C ARG A 225 7.19 -12.34 -1.97
N ILE A 226 6.71 -13.47 -1.47
CA ILE A 226 7.53 -14.62 -1.09
C ILE A 226 6.82 -15.91 -1.49
N SER A 227 7.56 -17.01 -1.45
CA SER A 227 6.99 -18.36 -1.53
C SER A 227 6.67 -18.84 -0.12
N ALA A 228 5.49 -19.46 0.06
CA ALA A 228 5.05 -20.05 1.31
C ALA A 228 4.36 -21.40 1.07
N ARG A 229 4.56 -22.33 2.00
CA ARG A 229 3.97 -23.66 1.95
C ARG A 229 2.53 -23.63 2.43
N LEU A 230 1.62 -24.17 1.65
CA LEU A 230 0.18 -24.15 1.91
C LEU A 230 -0.22 -25.15 3.03
N LEU A 231 -1.03 -24.71 3.99
CA LEU A 231 -1.48 -25.55 5.13
C LEU A 231 -2.85 -26.19 4.94
N SER A 232 -3.63 -25.75 3.97
CA SER A 232 -4.95 -26.31 3.65
C SER A 232 -5.20 -26.17 2.16
N PRO A 233 -5.87 -27.12 1.50
CA PRO A 233 -6.07 -27.04 0.06
C PRO A 233 -6.89 -25.80 -0.30
N VAL A 234 -6.63 -25.25 -1.48
CA VAL A 234 -7.39 -24.13 -2.03
C VAL A 234 -7.79 -24.43 -3.46
N SER A 235 -8.95 -23.89 -3.84
CA SER A 235 -9.39 -23.85 -5.23
C SER A 235 -9.46 -22.41 -5.73
N SER A 236 -9.28 -22.25 -7.04
CA SER A 236 -9.38 -21.00 -7.78
C SER A 236 -10.32 -21.16 -8.96
N VAL A 237 -10.74 -20.04 -9.55
CA VAL A 237 -11.62 -20.03 -10.71
C VAL A 237 -10.79 -20.20 -11.99
N PRO A 238 -11.07 -21.20 -12.85
CA PRO A 238 -10.34 -21.40 -14.10
C PRO A 238 -10.30 -20.13 -14.96
N GLY A 239 -9.13 -19.82 -15.53
CA GLY A 239 -8.93 -18.66 -16.39
C GLY A 239 -8.96 -17.32 -15.65
N ARG A 240 -8.86 -17.31 -14.32
CA ARG A 240 -8.80 -16.10 -13.50
C ARG A 240 -7.67 -16.18 -12.48
N ARG A 241 -6.93 -15.10 -12.35
CA ARG A 241 -5.95 -14.95 -11.29
C ARG A 241 -6.64 -14.88 -9.93
N GLY A 242 -6.31 -15.81 -9.04
CA GLY A 242 -6.88 -15.91 -7.71
C GLY A 242 -6.12 -15.04 -6.71
N TYR A 243 -6.85 -14.22 -5.95
CA TYR A 243 -6.34 -13.45 -4.82
C TYR A 243 -7.08 -13.88 -3.56
N LEU A 244 -6.58 -14.93 -2.92
CA LEU A 244 -7.19 -15.51 -1.72
C LEU A 244 -6.60 -14.87 -0.47
N ARG A 245 -7.40 -14.76 0.60
CA ARG A 245 -6.93 -14.20 1.87
C ARG A 245 -6.14 -15.27 2.60
N GLY A 246 -5.01 -14.91 3.21
CA GLY A 246 -4.18 -15.84 3.95
C GLY A 246 -3.62 -15.26 5.24
N ARG A 247 -3.40 -16.14 6.21
CA ARG A 247 -2.55 -15.91 7.36
C ARG A 247 -1.20 -16.56 7.11
N LEU A 248 -0.22 -15.72 6.81
CA LEU A 248 1.18 -16.06 6.73
C LEU A 248 1.74 -16.26 8.12
N LEU A 249 2.43 -17.37 8.30
CA LEU A 249 3.07 -17.82 9.52
C LEU A 249 4.53 -18.14 9.20
N ARG A 250 5.36 -18.20 10.25
CA ARG A 250 6.74 -18.66 10.14
C ARG A 250 6.94 -19.81 11.10
N GLU A 251 7.38 -20.95 10.59
CA GLU A 251 7.67 -22.12 11.39
C GLU A 251 8.93 -21.88 12.22
N GLU A 252 8.87 -22.07 13.54
CA GLU A 252 10.00 -21.77 14.44
C GLU A 252 11.20 -22.71 14.20
N ALA A 253 10.94 -24.00 13.99
CA ALA A 253 11.99 -25.01 13.87
C ALA A 253 12.82 -24.87 12.58
N THR A 254 12.18 -24.56 11.46
CA THR A 254 12.83 -24.51 10.13
C THR A 254 13.00 -23.10 9.58
N GLY A 255 12.30 -22.12 10.16
CA GLY A 255 12.23 -20.76 9.65
C GLY A 255 11.42 -20.61 8.35
N GLN A 256 10.79 -21.67 7.85
CA GLN A 256 10.01 -21.67 6.61
C GLN A 256 8.71 -20.87 6.74
N TYR A 257 8.29 -20.26 5.64
CA TYR A 257 6.99 -19.58 5.57
C TYR A 257 5.89 -20.58 5.27
N LEU A 258 4.83 -20.52 6.08
CA LEU A 258 3.62 -21.33 5.94
C LEU A 258 2.43 -20.39 5.72
N VAL A 259 1.44 -20.78 4.95
CA VAL A 259 0.23 -19.97 4.75
C VAL A 259 -1.04 -20.77 4.98
N GLN A 260 -1.89 -20.24 5.86
CA GLN A 260 -3.24 -20.74 6.12
C GLN A 260 -4.24 -19.90 5.32
N PRO A 261 -4.95 -20.47 4.34
CA PRO A 261 -6.06 -19.80 3.67
C PRO A 261 -7.17 -19.41 4.65
N LEU A 262 -7.77 -18.25 4.44
CA LEU A 262 -8.87 -17.71 5.24
C LEU A 262 -10.13 -17.52 4.39
N GLY A 263 -11.30 -17.81 4.98
CA GLY A 263 -12.60 -17.59 4.34
C GLY A 263 -12.81 -18.41 3.07
N THR A 264 -12.38 -19.68 3.08
CA THR A 264 -12.52 -20.65 1.98
C THR A 264 -13.95 -21.19 1.81
N SER A 265 -14.84 -20.95 2.78
CA SER A 265 -16.23 -21.42 2.81
C SER A 265 -17.22 -20.63 1.94
N GLY A 266 -16.73 -19.89 0.93
CA GLY A 266 -17.57 -19.17 -0.05
C GLY A 266 -18.28 -17.90 0.47
N THR A 267 -18.25 -17.65 1.78
CA THR A 267 -18.77 -16.42 2.38
C THR A 267 -17.74 -15.30 2.25
N GLN A 268 -18.16 -14.17 1.66
CA GLN A 268 -17.34 -12.96 1.56
C GLN A 268 -17.25 -12.27 2.92
N LEU A 269 -16.58 -12.93 3.87
CA LEU A 269 -16.46 -12.45 5.24
C LEU A 269 -15.37 -11.39 5.32
N LEU A 270 -15.77 -10.18 5.67
CA LEU A 270 -14.85 -9.09 5.97
C LEU A 270 -13.94 -9.42 7.17
N SER A 271 -14.43 -10.18 8.15
CA SER A 271 -13.63 -10.65 9.29
C SER A 271 -12.41 -11.45 8.85
N ALA A 272 -12.55 -12.33 7.86
CA ALA A 272 -11.44 -13.10 7.30
C ALA A 272 -10.38 -12.20 6.64
N LEU A 273 -10.78 -11.05 6.10
CA LEU A 273 -9.84 -10.07 5.54
C LEU A 273 -9.15 -9.26 6.64
N ALA A 274 -9.86 -8.90 7.72
CA ALA A 274 -9.26 -8.24 8.88
C ALA A 274 -8.20 -9.12 9.57
N GLU A 275 -8.39 -10.44 9.55
CA GLU A 275 -7.44 -11.43 10.07
C GLU A 275 -6.28 -11.76 9.11
N ALA A 276 -6.39 -11.38 7.84
CA ALA A 276 -5.40 -11.69 6.83
C ALA A 276 -4.21 -10.75 6.92
N ASN A 277 -3.01 -11.32 6.85
CA ASN A 277 -1.76 -10.55 6.75
C ASN A 277 -1.07 -10.74 5.39
N CYS A 278 -1.66 -11.54 4.49
CA CYS A 278 -1.21 -11.74 3.13
C CYS A 278 -2.36 -12.05 2.16
N LEU A 279 -2.11 -11.87 0.86
CA LEU A 279 -2.89 -12.44 -0.23
C LEU A 279 -2.12 -13.60 -0.84
N ILE A 280 -2.75 -14.75 -0.97
CA ILE A 280 -2.27 -15.88 -1.76
C ILE A 280 -2.60 -15.58 -3.23
N GLU A 281 -1.59 -15.55 -4.08
CA GLU A 281 -1.70 -15.31 -5.52
C GLU A 281 -1.64 -16.65 -6.26
N LEU A 282 -2.72 -17.00 -6.95
CA LEU A 282 -2.82 -18.20 -7.81
C LEU A 282 -2.90 -17.78 -9.28
N GLY A 283 -2.12 -18.43 -10.14
CA GLY A 283 -2.11 -18.16 -11.57
C GLY A 283 -3.43 -18.50 -12.25
N GLU A 284 -3.65 -17.98 -13.46
CA GLU A 284 -4.88 -18.18 -14.24
C GLU A 284 -5.13 -19.66 -14.61
N ASP A 285 -4.04 -20.43 -14.75
CA ASP A 285 -4.06 -21.85 -15.08
C ASP A 285 -4.12 -22.76 -13.83
N THR A 286 -4.05 -22.19 -12.63
CA THR A 286 -4.03 -22.94 -11.37
C THR A 286 -5.44 -23.00 -10.78
N THR A 287 -6.10 -24.17 -10.87
CA THR A 287 -7.45 -24.36 -10.33
C THR A 287 -7.47 -24.96 -8.93
N ASP A 288 -6.52 -25.83 -8.62
CA ASP A 288 -6.46 -26.56 -7.35
C ASP A 288 -5.01 -26.63 -6.89
N VAL A 289 -4.80 -26.40 -5.59
CA VAL A 289 -3.49 -26.50 -4.95
C VAL A 289 -3.63 -27.31 -3.68
N THR A 290 -2.82 -28.36 -3.55
CA THR A 290 -2.90 -29.28 -2.42
C THR A 290 -2.05 -28.82 -1.23
N VAL A 291 -2.29 -29.45 -0.07
CA VAL A 291 -1.53 -29.16 1.15
C VAL A 291 -0.06 -29.47 0.93
N GLY A 292 0.82 -28.57 1.38
CA GLY A 292 2.27 -28.73 1.27
C GLY A 292 2.88 -28.16 -0.01
N GLU A 293 2.07 -27.78 -0.99
CA GLU A 293 2.56 -27.09 -2.18
C GLU A 293 3.01 -25.65 -1.88
N GLN A 294 3.91 -25.14 -2.72
CA GLN A 294 4.44 -23.78 -2.61
C GLN A 294 3.55 -22.82 -3.41
N VAL A 295 3.09 -21.75 -2.76
CA VAL A 295 2.32 -20.68 -3.38
C VAL A 295 3.02 -19.34 -3.23
N THR A 296 2.76 -18.42 -4.16
CA THR A 296 3.20 -17.04 -4.01
C THR A 296 2.25 -16.29 -3.09
N VAL A 297 2.80 -15.58 -2.11
CA VAL A 297 2.01 -14.73 -1.20
C VAL A 297 2.54 -13.30 -1.21
N ALA A 298 1.63 -12.34 -1.25
CA ALA A 298 1.91 -10.92 -1.13
C ALA A 298 1.55 -10.42 0.28
N PHE A 299 2.48 -9.77 0.97
CA PHE A 299 2.24 -9.24 2.32
C PHE A 299 1.20 -8.10 2.31
N LEU A 300 0.25 -8.13 3.25
CA LEU A 300 -0.70 -7.03 3.50
C LEU A 300 -0.30 -6.15 4.68
N ALA A 301 0.27 -6.73 5.73
CA ALA A 301 0.71 -5.94 6.89
C ALA A 301 1.93 -5.05 6.54
N PRO A 302 2.03 -3.83 7.09
CA PRO A 302 3.24 -3.03 7.01
C PRO A 302 4.41 -3.79 7.69
N ARG A 303 5.64 -3.49 7.26
CA ARG A 303 6.85 -4.02 7.91
C ARG A 303 6.89 -3.49 9.34
N ASN A 304 6.73 -4.36 10.33
CA ASN A 304 7.35 -4.17 11.64
C ASN A 304 8.81 -4.62 11.54
#